data_AF-A0A9E6DHB3-F1
#
_entry.id   AF-A0A9E6DHB3-F1
#
_cell.length_a   1.000
_cell.length_b   1.000
_cell.length_c   1.000
_cell.angle_alpha   90.00
_cell.angle_beta   90.00
_cell.angle_gamma   90.00
#
_symmetry.space_group_name_H-M   'P 1'
#
loop_
_entity.id
_entity.type
_entity.pdbx_description
1 polymer ?
#
loop_
_entity_poly.entity_id
_entity_poly.type
_entity_poly.pdbx_seq_one_letter_code
_entity_poly.pdbx_strand_id
1 'polypeptide(L)'
;RPSKVVRYMVRNLLIEAERLYRRSEAGIAVLPLRCRPGIYAARYIYAGIGDQLQQMGYDPITRRARTTKVQKLGMLGLSVMRSGASTVLPVSPMIYAAPLPEVAFLIDSAAEAPKPHWSDAVTATLSRLAVEDRTRVAQAVEAKVKHGIAQ
;
A
#
# COMPACT_ATOMS: atom_id res chain seq x y z
N ARG A 1 8.34 2.06 37.64
CA ARG A 1 7.01 2.43 37.08
C ARG A 1 7.10 3.86 36.57
N PRO A 2 6.51 4.20 35.41
CA PRO A 2 6.60 5.53 34.82
C PRO A 2 5.95 6.60 35.69
N SER A 3 6.40 7.85 35.58
CA SER A 3 5.78 8.99 36.27
C SER A 3 4.38 9.28 35.70
N LYS A 4 3.59 10.08 36.43
CA LYS A 4 2.27 10.54 35.94
C LYS A 4 2.41 11.33 34.62
N VAL A 5 3.48 12.13 34.50
CA VAL A 5 3.77 12.94 33.30
C VAL A 5 4.02 12.05 32.09
N VAL A 6 4.83 10.99 32.23
CA VAL A 6 5.11 10.06 31.13
C VAL A 6 3.83 9.36 30.67
N ARG A 7 3.01 8.87 31.60
CA ARG A 7 1.72 8.24 31.25
C ARG A 7 0.79 9.20 30.51
N TYR A 8 0.71 10.44 30.96
CA TYR A 8 -0.11 11.48 30.32
C TYR A 8 0.39 11.78 28.89
N MET A 9 1.71 11.92 28.71
CA MET A 9 2.33 12.10 27.40
C MET A 9 2.02 10.92 26.47
N VAL A 10 2.20 9.68 26.93
CA VAL A 10 1.90 8.47 26.15
C VAL A 10 0.43 8.44 25.75
N ARG A 11 -0.49 8.76 26.65
CA ARG A 11 -1.91 8.85 26.34
C ARG A 11 -2.19 9.85 25.20
N ASN A 12 -1.61 11.05 25.28
CA ASN A 12 -1.82 12.07 24.26
C ASN A 12 -1.23 11.65 22.90
N LEU A 13 -0.08 10.98 22.91
CA LEU A 13 0.51 10.41 21.69
C LEU A 13 -0.36 9.32 21.08
N LEU A 14 -0.99 8.47 21.89
CA LEU A 14 -1.92 7.45 21.39
C LEU A 14 -3.20 8.06 20.79
N ILE A 15 -3.70 9.15 21.37
CA ILE A 15 -4.84 9.90 20.80
C ILE A 15 -4.48 10.46 19.43
N GLU A 16 -3.29 11.05 19.30
CA GLU A 16 -2.84 11.60 18.01
C GLU A 16 -2.58 10.49 16.99
N ALA A 17 -1.97 9.37 17.41
CA ALA A 17 -1.78 8.21 16.56
C ALA A 17 -3.11 7.65 16.02
N GLU A 18 -4.15 7.58 16.86
CA GLU A 18 -5.48 7.13 16.45
C GLU A 18 -6.11 8.09 15.42
N ARG A 19 -5.92 9.40 15.58
CA ARG A 19 -6.33 10.40 14.58
C ARG A 19 -5.63 10.17 13.24
N LEU A 20 -4.33 9.93 13.26
CA LEU A 20 -3.53 9.65 12.07
C LEU A 20 -3.87 8.32 11.41
N TYR A 21 -4.16 7.27 12.20
CA TYR A 21 -4.69 6.01 11.67
C TYR A 21 -5.99 6.29 10.94
N ARG A 22 -7.02 6.87 11.56
CA ARG A 22 -8.30 7.17 10.88
C ARG A 22 -8.13 7.96 9.61
N ARG A 23 -7.24 8.96 9.61
CA ARG A 23 -6.93 9.74 8.41
C ARG A 23 -6.31 8.91 7.28
N SER A 24 -5.44 7.94 7.59
CA SER A 24 -4.78 7.11 6.56
C SER A 24 -5.75 6.19 5.81
N GLU A 25 -6.90 5.88 6.41
CA GLU A 25 -7.90 4.93 5.88
C GLU A 25 -8.43 5.33 4.50
N ALA A 26 -8.57 6.65 4.26
CA ALA A 26 -8.95 7.21 2.97
C ALA A 26 -7.90 6.93 1.87
N GLY A 27 -6.61 6.98 2.22
CA GLY A 27 -5.53 6.66 1.28
C GLY A 27 -5.42 5.16 0.98
N ILE A 28 -5.71 4.29 1.96
CA ILE A 28 -5.68 2.83 1.74
C ILE A 28 -6.74 2.43 0.69
N ALA A 29 -7.90 3.08 0.70
CA ALA A 29 -9.00 2.81 -0.22
C ALA A 29 -8.68 3.09 -1.70
N VAL A 30 -7.60 3.80 -2.03
CA VAL A 30 -7.20 4.07 -3.43
C VAL A 30 -5.98 3.27 -3.88
N LEU A 31 -5.37 2.49 -2.99
CA LEU A 31 -4.25 1.62 -3.35
C LEU A 31 -4.68 0.50 -4.31
N PRO A 32 -3.74 -0.14 -5.03
CA PRO A 32 -4.01 -1.37 -5.77
C PRO A 32 -4.64 -2.46 -4.88
N LEU A 33 -5.69 -3.12 -5.36
CA LEU A 33 -6.49 -4.07 -4.58
C LEU A 33 -5.65 -5.12 -3.83
N ARG A 34 -4.61 -5.65 -4.49
CA ARG A 34 -3.74 -6.70 -3.94
C ARG A 34 -3.01 -6.31 -2.65
N CYS A 35 -2.74 -5.01 -2.42
CA CYS A 35 -1.98 -4.57 -1.25
C CYS A 35 -2.86 -4.03 -0.11
N ARG A 36 -4.13 -3.67 -0.39
CA ARG A 36 -5.05 -3.10 0.60
C ARG A 36 -5.20 -3.94 1.87
N PRO A 37 -5.44 -5.28 1.80
CA PRO A 37 -5.62 -6.07 3.01
C PRO A 37 -4.38 -6.04 3.92
N GLY A 38 -3.17 -6.06 3.33
CA GLY A 38 -1.92 -5.99 4.08
C GLY A 38 -1.74 -4.65 4.79
N ILE A 39 -2.03 -3.55 4.11
CA ILE A 39 -1.91 -2.20 4.68
C ILE A 39 -2.98 -1.95 5.76
N TYR A 40 -4.22 -2.38 5.54
CA TYR A 40 -5.26 -2.37 6.58
C TYR A 40 -4.85 -3.21 7.79
N ALA A 41 -4.27 -4.39 7.59
CA ALA A 41 -3.84 -5.26 8.67
C ALA A 41 -2.74 -4.61 9.51
N ALA A 42 -1.74 -4.01 8.87
CA ALA A 42 -0.71 -3.25 9.57
C ALA A 42 -1.36 -2.15 10.44
N ARG A 43 -2.24 -1.34 9.86
CA ARG A 43 -2.95 -0.27 10.57
C ARG A 43 -3.69 -0.79 11.82
N TYR A 44 -4.50 -1.84 11.71
CA TYR A 44 -5.24 -2.38 12.87
C TYR A 44 -4.33 -3.06 13.91
N ILE A 45 -3.27 -3.74 13.46
CA ILE A 45 -2.30 -4.37 14.37
C ILE A 45 -1.55 -3.31 15.19
N TYR A 46 -1.10 -2.23 14.55
CA TYR A 46 -0.41 -1.15 15.24
C TYR A 46 -1.34 -0.37 16.19
N ALA A 47 -2.58 -0.09 15.78
CA ALA A 47 -3.58 0.50 16.66
C ALA A 47 -3.85 -0.37 17.90
N GLY A 48 -3.97 -1.69 17.72
CA GLY A 48 -4.19 -2.63 18.82
C GLY A 48 -3.03 -2.71 19.83
N ILE A 49 -1.80 -2.34 19.45
CA ILE A 49 -0.70 -2.18 20.42
C ILE A 49 -0.96 -0.98 21.34
N GLY A 50 -1.54 0.10 20.80
CA GLY A 50 -1.98 1.26 21.57
C GLY A 50 -3.06 0.91 22.59
N ASP A 51 -4.06 0.13 22.19
CA ASP A 51 -5.10 -0.37 23.11
C ASP A 51 -4.50 -1.21 24.24
N GLN A 52 -3.51 -2.04 23.92
CA GLN A 52 -2.81 -2.83 24.93
C GLN A 52 -2.00 -1.95 25.90
N LEU A 53 -1.36 -0.87 25.41
CA LEU A 53 -0.70 0.12 26.26
C LEU A 53 -1.69 0.84 27.16
N GLN A 54 -2.89 1.17 26.66
CA GLN A 54 -3.96 1.76 27.46
C GLN A 54 -4.39 0.83 28.60
N GLN A 55 -4.63 -0.45 28.31
CA GLN A 55 -4.96 -1.47 29.32
C GLN A 55 -3.84 -1.67 30.36
N MET A 56 -2.59 -1.45 29.96
CA MET A 56 -1.42 -1.49 30.85
C MET A 56 -1.23 -0.20 31.65
N GLY A 57 -2.16 0.75 31.57
CA GLY A 57 -2.10 2.03 32.27
C GLY A 57 -1.08 2.99 31.66
N TYR A 58 -0.90 2.96 30.34
CA TYR A 58 0.05 3.81 29.59
C TYR A 58 1.51 3.64 30.06
N ASP A 59 1.89 2.40 30.40
CA ASP A 59 3.26 2.07 30.81
C ASP A 59 4.04 1.38 29.68
N PRO A 60 4.84 2.14 28.89
CA PRO A 60 5.67 1.56 27.85
C PRO A 60 7.03 1.06 28.37
N ILE A 61 7.39 1.33 29.63
CA ILE A 61 8.75 1.10 30.17
C ILE A 61 8.83 -0.26 30.85
N THR A 62 7.90 -0.54 31.77
CA THR A 62 8.01 -1.73 32.64
C THR A 62 7.80 -3.03 31.86
N ARG A 63 6.96 -3.01 30.82
CA ARG A 63 6.61 -4.19 30.02
C ARG A 63 6.34 -3.79 28.58
N ARG A 64 6.67 -4.69 27.65
CA ARG A 64 6.36 -4.51 26.23
C ARG A 64 4.91 -4.89 25.95
N ALA A 65 4.13 -3.96 25.42
CA ALA A 65 2.80 -4.25 24.87
C ALA A 65 2.91 -5.16 23.65
N ARG A 66 2.07 -6.21 23.60
CA ARG A 66 2.03 -7.16 22.49
C ARG A 66 0.58 -7.53 22.21
N THR A 67 0.26 -7.72 20.93
CA THR A 67 -1.00 -8.31 20.50
C THR A 67 -0.89 -9.83 20.42
N THR A 68 -1.97 -10.54 20.77
CA THR A 68 -2.06 -12.00 20.70
C THR A 68 -2.29 -12.47 19.26
N LYS A 69 -2.04 -13.75 18.99
CA LYS A 69 -2.29 -14.35 17.67
C LYS A 69 -3.77 -14.25 17.27
N VAL A 70 -4.69 -14.42 18.21
CA VAL A 70 -6.14 -14.32 17.98
C VAL A 70 -6.55 -12.89 17.63
N GLN A 71 -6.02 -11.89 18.35
CA GLN A 71 -6.24 -10.48 18.03
C GLN A 71 -5.77 -10.16 16.61
N LYS A 72 -4.57 -10.63 16.24
CA LYS A 72 -4.04 -10.43 14.88
C LYS A 72 -4.90 -11.10 13.81
N LEU A 73 -5.45 -12.28 14.07
CA LEU A 73 -6.34 -12.97 13.13
C LEU A 73 -7.65 -12.20 12.93
N GLY A 74 -8.25 -11.71 14.02
CA GLY A 74 -9.43 -10.85 13.96
C GLY A 74 -9.17 -9.55 13.19
N MET A 75 -8.03 -8.92 13.43
CA MET A 75 -7.58 -7.73 12.69
C MET A 75 -7.37 -8.03 11.20
N LEU A 76 -6.81 -9.19 10.86
CA LEU A 76 -6.65 -9.61 9.47
C LEU A 76 -8.01 -9.82 8.78
N GLY A 77 -8.94 -10.49 9.45
CA GLY A 77 -10.32 -10.65 8.96
C GLY A 77 -11.00 -9.29 8.71
N LEU A 78 -10.89 -8.37 9.68
CA LEU A 78 -11.39 -7.00 9.54
C LEU A 78 -10.74 -6.27 8.36
N SER A 79 -9.45 -6.50 8.12
CA SER A 79 -8.69 -5.87 7.02
C SER A 79 -9.14 -6.33 5.65
N VAL A 80 -9.40 -7.63 5.51
CA VAL A 80 -9.96 -8.21 4.28
C VAL A 80 -11.37 -7.65 4.04
N MET A 81 -12.21 -7.64 5.07
CA MET A 81 -13.55 -7.07 4.99
C MET A 81 -13.53 -5.59 4.59
N ARG A 82 -12.67 -4.78 5.23
CA ARG A 82 -12.52 -3.35 4.92
C ARG A 82 -11.95 -3.10 3.53
N SER A 83 -11.01 -3.94 3.09
CA SER A 83 -10.52 -3.92 1.71
C SER A 83 -11.66 -4.16 0.71
N GLY A 84 -12.50 -5.17 0.95
CA GLY A 84 -13.69 -5.42 0.12
C GLY A 84 -14.70 -4.27 0.17
N ALA A 85 -15.01 -3.75 1.35
CA ALA A 85 -15.93 -2.61 1.48
C ALA A 85 -15.43 -1.35 0.75
N SER A 86 -14.12 -1.12 0.75
CA SER A 86 -13.49 0.02 0.06
C SER A 86 -13.57 -0.01 -1.47
N THR A 87 -14.03 -1.11 -2.07
CA THR A 87 -14.27 -1.18 -3.53
C THR A 87 -15.67 -0.73 -3.92
N VAL A 88 -16.62 -0.77 -2.99
CA VAL A 88 -18.04 -0.47 -3.22
C VAL A 88 -18.44 0.86 -2.58
N LEU A 89 -17.88 1.18 -1.42
CA LEU A 89 -18.18 2.40 -0.69
C LEU A 89 -17.53 3.63 -1.35
N PRO A 90 -18.17 4.81 -1.26
CA PRO A 90 -17.60 6.03 -1.77
C PRO A 90 -16.29 6.38 -1.06
N VAL A 91 -15.34 6.94 -1.81
CA VAL A 91 -14.06 7.38 -1.29
C VAL A 91 -14.28 8.58 -0.37
N SER A 92 -13.67 8.55 0.81
CA SER A 92 -13.75 9.66 1.76
C SER A 92 -13.08 10.91 1.17
N PRO A 93 -13.68 12.12 1.31
CA PRO A 93 -13.08 13.37 0.84
C PRO A 93 -11.76 13.72 1.55
N MET A 94 -11.45 13.04 2.67
CA MET A 94 -10.17 13.14 3.37
C MET A 94 -8.96 12.80 2.49
N ILE A 95 -9.15 12.13 1.35
CA ILE A 95 -8.08 11.87 0.39
C ILE A 95 -7.49 13.16 -0.21
N TYR A 96 -8.27 14.23 -0.31
CA TYR A 96 -7.84 15.52 -0.82
C TYR A 96 -7.33 16.47 0.27
N ALA A 97 -7.24 16.00 1.52
CA ALA A 97 -6.73 16.81 2.61
C ALA A 97 -5.23 17.07 2.42
N ALA A 98 -4.80 18.33 2.58
CA ALA A 98 -3.39 18.73 2.48
C ALA A 98 -2.49 17.83 3.35
N PRO A 99 -1.38 17.29 2.82
CA PRO A 99 -0.52 16.40 3.57
C PRO A 99 -0.01 17.07 4.84
N LEU A 100 0.30 16.27 5.86
CA LEU A 100 0.93 16.80 7.07
C LEU A 100 2.34 17.30 6.71
N PRO A 101 2.82 18.41 7.31
CA PRO A 101 4.15 18.95 7.02
C PRO A 101 5.26 17.89 7.14
N GLU A 102 5.13 16.97 8.08
CA GLU A 102 6.09 15.90 8.37
C GLU A 102 6.20 14.85 7.25
N VAL A 103 5.17 14.72 6.40
CA VAL A 103 5.14 13.76 5.28
C VAL A 103 5.07 14.44 3.91
N ALA A 104 4.98 15.77 3.86
CA ALA A 104 4.85 16.52 2.61
C ALA A 104 5.97 16.18 1.62
N PHE A 105 7.22 16.17 2.08
CA PHE A 105 8.39 15.78 1.28
C PHE A 105 8.25 14.38 0.63
N LEU A 106 7.64 13.40 1.32
CA LEU A 106 7.43 12.07 0.76
C LEU A 106 6.39 12.08 -0.37
N ILE A 107 5.37 12.91 -0.23
CA ILE A 107 4.34 13.09 -1.26
C ILE A 107 4.93 13.81 -2.47
N ASP A 108 5.70 14.88 -2.24
CA ASP A 108 6.37 15.63 -3.31
C ASP A 108 7.32 14.71 -4.09
N SER A 109 8.12 13.91 -3.38
CA SER A 109 9.02 12.91 -3.98
C SER A 109 8.27 11.83 -4.77
N ALA A 110 7.08 11.43 -4.32
CA ALA A 110 6.24 10.45 -5.00
C ALA A 110 5.47 11.04 -6.19
N ALA A 111 5.29 12.36 -6.22
CA ALA A 111 4.66 13.08 -7.33
C ALA A 111 5.62 13.32 -8.49
N GLU A 112 6.93 13.24 -8.25
CA GLU A 112 7.92 13.22 -9.34
C GLU A 112 7.68 12.02 -10.26
N ALA A 113 7.75 12.25 -11.58
CA ALA A 113 7.59 11.18 -12.55
C ALA A 113 8.61 10.06 -12.29
N PRO A 114 8.21 8.76 -12.39
CA PRO A 114 9.14 7.66 -12.22
C PRO A 114 10.34 7.86 -13.17
N LYS A 115 11.55 7.90 -12.63
CA LYS A 115 12.75 7.90 -13.46
C LYS A 115 12.78 6.57 -14.22
N PRO A 116 12.92 6.57 -15.55
CA PRO A 116 12.94 5.34 -16.33
C PRO A 116 14.02 4.40 -15.77
N HIS A 117 13.63 3.15 -15.47
CA HIS A 117 14.58 2.16 -15.02
C HIS A 117 15.39 1.67 -16.22
N TRP A 118 16.65 1.28 -16.01
CA TRP A 118 17.49 0.77 -17.10
C TRP A 118 16.85 -0.45 -17.81
N SER A 119 16.06 -1.24 -17.09
CA SER A 119 15.32 -2.39 -17.65
C SER A 119 14.24 -1.98 -18.63
N ASP A 120 13.69 -0.77 -18.52
CA ASP A 120 12.60 -0.31 -19.39
C ASP A 120 13.10 -0.14 -20.82
N ALA A 121 14.32 0.38 -20.99
CA ALA A 121 14.99 0.48 -22.29
C ALA A 121 15.28 -0.91 -22.89
N VAL A 122 15.77 -1.85 -22.07
CA VAL A 122 16.01 -3.23 -22.51
C VAL A 122 14.71 -3.92 -22.91
N THR A 123 13.68 -3.82 -22.07
CA THR A 123 12.37 -4.42 -22.30
C THR A 123 11.71 -3.83 -23.56
N ALA A 124 11.79 -2.52 -23.74
CA ALA A 124 11.29 -1.86 -24.95
C ALA A 124 12.02 -2.36 -26.21
N THR A 125 13.34 -2.53 -26.14
CA THR A 125 14.14 -3.06 -27.26
C THR A 125 13.75 -4.51 -27.59
N LEU A 126 13.64 -5.37 -26.58
CA LEU A 126 13.22 -6.76 -26.76
C LEU A 126 11.80 -6.85 -27.33
N SER A 127 10.88 -6.00 -26.84
CA SER A 127 9.51 -5.91 -27.34
C SER A 127 9.47 -5.52 -28.82
N ARG A 128 10.28 -4.54 -29.21
CA ARG A 128 10.40 -4.10 -30.60
C ARG A 128 10.96 -5.19 -31.49
N LEU A 129 12.04 -5.85 -31.09
CA LEU A 129 12.64 -6.96 -31.83
C LEU A 129 11.65 -8.11 -32.02
N ALA A 130 10.88 -8.45 -30.98
CA ALA A 130 9.86 -9.49 -31.09
C ALA A 130 8.74 -9.14 -32.09
N VAL A 131 8.37 -7.86 -32.20
CA VAL A 131 7.40 -7.40 -33.21
C VAL A 131 8.00 -7.47 -34.62
N GLU A 132 9.22 -6.96 -34.80
CA GLU A 132 9.92 -7.00 -36.08
C GLU A 132 10.10 -8.44 -36.58
N ASP A 133 10.48 -9.37 -35.70
CA ASP A 133 10.67 -10.78 -36.05
C ASP A 133 9.35 -11.45 -36.48
N ARG A 134 8.25 -11.22 -35.74
CA ARG A 134 6.91 -11.69 -36.15
C ARG A 134 6.50 -11.17 -37.51
N THR A 135 6.77 -9.90 -37.80
CA THR A 135 6.45 -9.31 -39.11
C THR A 135 7.31 -9.90 -40.23
N ARG A 136 8.60 -10.14 -40.00
CA ARG A 136 9.48 -10.81 -40.98
C ARG A 136 9.03 -12.22 -41.29
N VAL A 137 8.68 -12.99 -40.27
CA VAL A 137 8.16 -14.36 -40.45
C VAL A 137 6.86 -14.35 -41.25
N ALA A 138 5.93 -13.44 -40.94
CA ALA A 138 4.68 -13.31 -41.68
C ALA A 138 4.91 -12.97 -43.16
N GLN A 139 5.83 -12.03 -43.45
CA GLN A 139 6.21 -11.66 -44.82
C GLN A 139 6.87 -12.83 -45.58
N ALA A 140 7.74 -13.60 -44.91
CA ALA A 140 8.39 -14.77 -45.52
C ALA A 140 7.39 -15.89 -45.84
N VAL A 141 6.38 -16.09 -44.98
CA VAL A 141 5.27 -17.03 -45.24
C VAL A 141 4.44 -16.55 -46.41
N GLU A 142 4.07 -15.27 -46.47
CA GLU A 142 3.27 -14.71 -47.57
C GLU A 142 4.01 -14.79 -48.91
N ALA A 143 5.32 -14.52 -48.93
CA ALA A 143 6.15 -14.64 -50.12
C ALA A 143 6.25 -16.09 -50.62
N LYS A 144 6.39 -17.06 -49.71
CA LYS A 144 6.37 -18.50 -50.06
C LYS A 144 5.03 -18.94 -50.61
N VAL A 145 3.92 -18.47 -50.04
CA VAL A 145 2.56 -18.77 -50.54
C VAL A 145 2.36 -18.20 -51.94
N LYS A 146 2.77 -16.95 -52.20
CA LYS A 146 2.70 -16.34 -53.54
C LYS A 146 3.55 -17.07 -54.58
N HIS A 147 4.75 -17.52 -54.21
CA HIS A 147 5.61 -18.32 -55.11
C HIS A 147 5.08 -19.74 -55.35
N GLY A 148 4.44 -20.36 -54.36
CA GLY A 148 3.86 -21.71 -54.48
C GLY A 148 2.55 -21.78 -55.26
N ILE A 149 1.85 -20.65 -55.47
CA ILE A 149 0.64 -20.57 -56.32
C ILE A 149 1.00 -20.26 -57.79
N ALA A 150 2.27 -19.92 -58.06
CA ALA A 150 2.78 -19.61 -59.40
C ALA A 150 3.47 -20.80 -60.11
N GLN A 151 3.42 -22.01 -59.52
CA GLN A 151 3.83 -23.28 -60.11
C GLN A 151 2.61 -24.20 -60.21
#